data_AF-A0A1E4B569-F1
#
_entry.id   AF-A0A1E4B569-F1
#
_cell.length_a   1.000
_cell.length_b   1.000
_cell.length_c   1.000
_cell.angle_alpha   90.00
_cell.angle_beta   90.00
_cell.angle_gamma   90.00
#
_symmetry.space_group_name_H-M   'P 1'
#
loop_
_entity.id
_entity.type
_entity.pdbx_description
1 polymer ?
#
loop_
_entity_poly.entity_id
_entity_poly.type
_entity_poly.pdbx_seq_one_letter_code
_entity_poly.pdbx_strand_id
1 'polypeptide(L)'
;MTRLKRIWPLVAVIAGITFPATGQDGQAGQGTERFEPPASLAARPAVDETQVQSDPDTGVSQRVTAEQAAAELAKREKLNREQAEFAARQLAENKAAQDAFEQAKREREATIARQQAEHRAEVERLEREHAAAMEQWRADVAACEGGDRSRCASPDTPN
;
A
#
# COMPACT_ATOMS: atom_id res chain seq x y z
N MET A 1 -6.24 47.51 -12.21
CA MET A 1 -5.47 46.42 -12.88
C MET A 1 -4.21 46.24 -12.04
N THR A 2 -3.86 45.15 -11.36
CA THR A 2 -4.29 43.74 -11.35
C THR A 2 -3.84 43.15 -9.99
N ARG A 3 -4.56 42.13 -9.50
CA ARG A 3 -4.62 41.67 -8.11
C ARG A 3 -3.36 40.98 -7.58
N LEU A 4 -2.98 41.27 -6.33
CA LEU A 4 -2.12 40.41 -5.50
C LEU A 4 -2.85 39.08 -5.21
N LYS A 5 -2.31 37.96 -5.71
CA LYS A 5 -2.74 36.61 -5.31
C LYS A 5 -2.03 36.23 -4.01
N ARG A 6 -2.75 36.36 -2.88
CA ARG A 6 -2.47 35.63 -1.63
C ARG A 6 -2.70 34.15 -1.88
N ILE A 7 -1.65 33.33 -1.74
CA ILE A 7 -1.75 31.87 -1.70
C ILE A 7 -1.80 31.49 -0.23
N TRP A 8 -2.97 31.06 0.23
CA TRP A 8 -3.18 30.39 1.51
C TRP A 8 -3.12 28.88 1.26
N PRO A 9 -2.44 28.07 2.10
CA PRO A 9 -2.55 26.62 1.99
C PRO A 9 -3.88 26.18 2.62
N LEU A 10 -4.68 25.47 1.80
CA LEU A 10 -5.83 24.69 2.25
C LEU A 10 -5.34 23.56 3.17
N VAL A 11 -5.57 23.72 4.47
CA VAL A 11 -5.56 22.63 5.44
C VAL A 11 -6.86 21.85 5.24
N ALA A 12 -6.79 20.71 4.56
CA ALA A 12 -7.90 19.76 4.50
C ALA A 12 -7.94 18.96 5.81
N VAL A 13 -8.75 19.44 6.76
CA VAL A 13 -9.22 18.66 7.90
C VAL A 13 -10.20 17.62 7.36
N ILE A 14 -9.76 16.38 7.21
CA ILE A 14 -10.67 15.25 6.97
C ILE A 14 -11.21 14.82 8.33
N ALA A 15 -12.36 15.38 8.67
CA ALA A 15 -13.22 14.92 9.76
C ALA A 15 -13.81 13.55 9.41
N GLY A 16 -14.02 12.76 10.46
CA GLY A 16 -14.36 11.33 10.44
C GLY A 16 -15.39 10.90 9.41
N ILE A 17 -15.01 9.87 8.65
CA ILE A 17 -15.94 8.88 8.12
C ILE A 17 -15.70 7.59 8.91
N THR A 18 -16.59 7.36 9.88
CA THR A 18 -16.78 6.06 10.53
C THR A 18 -17.16 5.02 9.49
N PHE A 19 -16.26 4.07 9.24
CA PHE A 19 -16.59 2.83 8.54
C PHE A 19 -17.07 1.79 9.57
N PRO A 20 -18.18 1.08 9.33
CA PRO A 20 -18.65 0.05 10.23
C PRO A 20 -17.71 -1.15 10.18
N ALA A 21 -17.37 -1.62 11.38
CA ALA A 21 -16.62 -2.83 11.62
C ALA A 21 -17.36 -4.05 11.08
N THR A 22 -16.78 -4.71 10.09
CA THR A 22 -16.94 -6.16 9.93
C THR A 22 -15.67 -6.78 10.47
N GLY A 23 -15.78 -7.38 11.66
CA GLY A 23 -14.70 -8.09 12.30
C GLY A 23 -14.22 -9.24 11.44
N GLN A 24 -12.90 -9.43 11.41
CA GLN A 24 -12.32 -10.73 11.20
C GLN A 24 -10.97 -10.75 11.91
N ASP A 25 -10.97 -11.48 13.02
CA ASP A 25 -9.82 -11.72 13.86
C ASP A 25 -8.66 -12.25 13.02
N GLY A 26 -7.53 -11.55 13.11
CA GLY A 26 -6.27 -12.01 12.56
C GLY A 26 -5.76 -13.21 13.35
N GLN A 27 -5.97 -14.41 12.84
CA GLN A 27 -5.11 -15.55 13.13
C GLN A 27 -3.89 -15.48 12.22
N ALA A 28 -2.80 -14.96 12.77
CA ALA A 28 -1.48 -15.25 12.27
C ALA A 28 -1.12 -16.70 12.61
N GLY A 29 -0.76 -17.48 11.60
CA GLY A 29 0.06 -18.68 11.79
C GLY A 29 -0.44 -19.94 11.10
N GLN A 30 0.50 -20.54 10.37
CA GLN A 30 0.61 -21.94 10.00
C GLN A 30 -0.07 -22.35 8.69
N GLY A 31 0.76 -22.96 7.83
CA GLY A 31 0.33 -23.58 6.59
C GLY A 31 1.16 -23.12 5.41
N THR A 32 2.38 -23.63 5.27
CA THR A 32 2.97 -23.83 3.94
C THR A 32 2.08 -24.86 3.22
N GLU A 33 0.89 -24.45 2.78
CA GLU A 33 0.13 -25.23 1.84
C GLU A 33 0.85 -25.08 0.51
N ARG A 34 1.69 -26.08 0.23
CA ARG A 34 2.11 -26.43 -1.12
C ARG A 34 0.87 -26.30 -1.99
N PHE A 35 0.84 -25.31 -2.87
CA PHE A 35 -0.18 -25.20 -3.90
C PHE A 35 -0.06 -26.46 -4.76
N GLU A 36 -0.84 -27.49 -4.43
CA GLU A 36 -1.01 -28.65 -5.28
C GLU A 36 -1.81 -28.15 -6.48
N PRO A 37 -1.23 -28.15 -7.69
CA PRO A 37 -2.02 -27.83 -8.87
C PRO A 37 -3.22 -28.77 -8.91
N PRO A 38 -4.43 -28.29 -9.27
CA PRO A 38 -5.60 -29.15 -9.36
C PRO A 38 -5.24 -30.37 -10.23
N ALA A 39 -5.68 -31.56 -9.80
CA ALA A 39 -5.47 -32.84 -10.48
C ALA A 39 -5.99 -32.88 -11.93
N SER A 40 -6.53 -31.78 -12.46
CA SER A 40 -6.83 -31.57 -13.88
C SER A 40 -5.61 -31.33 -14.76
N LEU A 41 -4.40 -31.18 -14.18
CA LEU A 41 -3.15 -31.07 -14.95
C LEU A 41 -2.40 -32.41 -15.14
N ALA A 42 -2.87 -33.50 -14.53
CA ALA A 42 -2.23 -34.82 -14.59
C ALA A 42 -2.92 -35.78 -15.58
N ALA A 43 -3.21 -35.31 -16.79
CA ALA A 43 -3.38 -36.15 -17.98
C ALA A 43 -3.67 -35.22 -19.17
N ARG A 44 -2.63 -34.63 -19.75
CA ARG A 44 -2.71 -34.34 -21.18
C ARG A 44 -2.54 -35.70 -21.85
N PRO A 45 -3.54 -36.28 -22.53
CA PRO A 45 -3.26 -37.41 -23.40
C PRO A 45 -2.13 -36.96 -24.33
N ALA A 46 -1.12 -37.81 -24.49
CA ALA A 46 -0.14 -37.64 -25.54
C ALA A 46 -0.94 -37.42 -26.83
N VAL A 47 -0.80 -36.24 -27.41
CA VAL A 47 -1.40 -35.95 -28.70
C VAL A 47 -0.64 -36.83 -29.66
N ASP A 48 -1.26 -37.94 -30.06
CA ASP A 48 -0.78 -38.78 -31.14
C ASP A 48 -0.67 -37.87 -32.38
N GLU A 49 0.57 -37.62 -32.81
CA GLU A 49 0.95 -36.70 -33.90
C GLU A 49 0.49 -37.20 -35.29
N THR A 50 -0.43 -38.18 -35.36
CA THR A 50 -0.66 -38.93 -36.59
C THR A 50 -2.08 -38.87 -37.15
N GLN A 51 -3.00 -38.05 -36.63
CA GLN A 51 -4.31 -37.88 -37.27
C GLN A 51 -4.77 -36.42 -37.29
N VAL A 52 -4.20 -35.66 -38.22
CA VAL A 52 -4.97 -34.64 -38.94
C VAL A 52 -5.99 -35.38 -39.80
N GLN A 53 -7.11 -35.79 -39.20
CA GLN A 53 -8.31 -36.18 -39.94
C GLN A 53 -8.80 -34.92 -40.67
N SER A 54 -8.35 -34.79 -41.91
CA SER A 54 -8.98 -33.90 -42.88
C SER A 54 -10.34 -34.52 -43.18
N ASP A 55 -11.40 -33.95 -42.65
CA ASP A 55 -12.77 -34.29 -43.02
C ASP A 55 -12.92 -34.11 -44.55
N PRO A 56 -13.19 -35.16 -45.35
CA PRO A 56 -13.24 -35.03 -46.79
C PRO A 56 -14.67 -34.84 -47.28
N ASP A 57 -15.52 -34.02 -46.65
CA ASP A 57 -16.82 -33.71 -47.26
C ASP A 57 -17.53 -32.44 -46.75
N THR A 58 -16.92 -31.28 -47.01
CA THR A 58 -17.64 -30.06 -47.37
C THR A 58 -16.79 -29.31 -48.37
N GLY A 59 -16.81 -29.82 -49.61
CA GLY A 59 -15.99 -29.38 -50.74
C GLY A 59 -16.28 -27.97 -51.25
N VAL A 60 -16.04 -26.95 -50.43
CA VAL A 60 -15.70 -25.61 -50.93
C VAL A 60 -14.30 -25.29 -50.44
N SER A 61 -13.30 -25.82 -51.14
CA SER A 61 -11.94 -25.28 -51.06
C SER A 61 -11.99 -23.86 -51.64
N GLN A 62 -12.38 -22.88 -50.82
CA GLN A 62 -12.31 -21.48 -51.18
C GLN A 62 -10.84 -21.17 -51.42
N ARG A 63 -10.45 -21.08 -52.70
CA ARG A 63 -9.12 -20.64 -53.08
C ARG A 63 -8.97 -19.21 -52.57
N VAL A 64 -8.18 -19.04 -51.51
CA VAL A 64 -7.80 -17.73 -51.01
C VAL A 64 -7.09 -17.00 -52.13
N THR A 65 -7.62 -15.84 -52.54
CA THR A 65 -6.97 -15.04 -53.58
C THR A 65 -5.70 -14.41 -53.01
N ALA A 66 -4.75 -14.06 -53.88
CA ALA A 66 -3.53 -13.37 -53.45
C ALA A 66 -3.84 -12.06 -52.69
N GLU A 67 -4.91 -11.35 -53.07
CA GLU A 67 -5.38 -10.16 -52.36
C GLU A 67 -5.92 -10.47 -50.97
N GLN A 68 -6.66 -11.56 -50.79
CA GLN A 68 -7.14 -11.98 -49.47
C GLN A 68 -5.97 -12.35 -48.55
N ALA A 69 -4.95 -13.03 -49.07
CA ALA A 69 -3.75 -13.36 -48.31
C ALA A 69 -2.96 -12.09 -47.92
N ALA A 70 -2.82 -11.12 -48.82
CA ALA A 70 -2.17 -9.85 -48.54
C ALA A 70 -2.93 -9.01 -47.50
N ALA A 71 -4.26 -8.96 -47.60
CA ALA A 71 -5.11 -8.26 -46.64
C ALA A 71 -5.03 -8.87 -45.23
N GLU A 72 -5.02 -10.19 -45.13
CA GLU A 72 -4.86 -10.91 -43.86
C GLU A 72 -3.47 -10.69 -43.25
N LEU A 73 -2.41 -10.68 -44.05
CA LEU A 73 -1.06 -10.35 -43.59
C LEU A 73 -0.99 -8.92 -43.04
N ALA A 74 -1.51 -7.93 -43.77
CA ALA A 74 -1.54 -6.54 -43.32
C ALA A 74 -2.33 -6.38 -42.00
N LYS A 75 -3.45 -7.11 -41.87
CA LYS A 75 -4.23 -7.13 -40.63
C LYS A 75 -3.44 -7.71 -39.46
N ARG A 76 -2.73 -8.83 -39.67
CA ARG A 76 -1.89 -9.46 -38.64
C ARG A 76 -0.75 -8.55 -38.20
N GLU A 77 -0.07 -7.91 -39.14
CA GLU A 77 1.00 -6.96 -38.82
C GLU A 77 0.49 -5.78 -38.00
N LYS A 78 -0.70 -5.25 -38.34
CA LYS A 78 -1.34 -4.20 -37.56
C LYS A 78 -1.66 -4.67 -36.13
N LEU A 79 -2.33 -5.81 -35.99
CA LEU A 79 -2.69 -6.35 -34.68
C LEU A 79 -1.47 -6.69 -33.81
N ASN A 80 -0.41 -7.25 -34.42
CA ASN A 80 0.84 -7.54 -33.71
C ASN A 80 1.49 -6.27 -33.18
N ARG A 81 1.48 -5.19 -33.98
CA ARG A 81 2.01 -3.88 -33.56
C ARG A 81 1.20 -3.29 -32.41
N GLU A 82 -0.13 -3.30 -32.51
CA GLU A 82 -1.02 -2.80 -31.47
C GLU A 82 -0.84 -3.58 -30.15
N GLN A 83 -0.70 -4.91 -30.23
CA GLN A 83 -0.42 -5.76 -29.07
C GLN A 83 0.96 -5.46 -28.46
N ALA A 84 1.99 -5.31 -29.29
CA ALA A 84 3.33 -4.97 -28.81
C ALA A 84 3.37 -3.60 -28.13
N GLU A 85 2.69 -2.60 -28.68
CA GLU A 85 2.57 -1.26 -28.09
C GLU A 85 1.80 -1.30 -26.77
N PHE A 86 0.70 -2.07 -26.70
CA PHE A 86 -0.05 -2.24 -25.46
C PHE A 86 0.79 -2.92 -24.38
N ALA A 87 1.49 -4.01 -24.72
CA ALA A 87 2.38 -4.71 -23.81
C ALA A 87 3.52 -3.80 -23.30
N ALA A 88 4.11 -2.99 -24.19
CA ALA A 88 5.14 -2.03 -23.82
C ALA A 88 4.63 -0.99 -22.82
N ARG A 89 3.41 -0.47 -23.01
CA ARG A 89 2.78 0.45 -22.04
C ARG A 89 2.54 -0.23 -20.69
N GLN A 90 2.00 -1.44 -20.69
CA GLN A 90 1.75 -2.18 -19.45
C GLN A 90 3.05 -2.45 -18.67
N LEU A 91 4.13 -2.81 -19.35
CA LEU A 91 5.44 -3.00 -18.71
C LEU A 91 5.99 -1.70 -18.13
N ALA A 92 5.84 -0.58 -18.85
CA ALA A 92 6.27 0.73 -18.37
C ALA A 92 5.46 1.18 -17.13
N GLU A 93 4.14 1.01 -17.17
CA GLU A 93 3.25 1.31 -16.03
C GLU A 93 3.59 0.43 -14.82
N ASN A 94 3.84 -0.87 -15.04
CA ASN A 94 4.20 -1.79 -13.96
C ASN A 94 5.55 -1.41 -13.34
N LYS A 95 6.55 -1.08 -14.16
CA LYS A 95 7.86 -0.58 -13.69
C LYS A 95 7.70 0.68 -12.86
N ALA A 96 6.91 1.64 -13.34
CA ALA A 96 6.67 2.89 -12.62
C ALA A 96 5.95 2.66 -11.28
N ALA A 97 4.98 1.74 -11.24
CA ALA A 97 4.27 1.36 -10.02
C ALA A 97 5.21 0.69 -9.00
N GLN A 98 6.11 -0.19 -9.45
CA GLN A 98 7.13 -0.79 -8.58
C GLN A 98 8.07 0.26 -8.00
N ASP A 99 8.56 1.18 -8.83
CA ASP A 99 9.48 2.23 -8.38
C ASP A 99 8.80 3.17 -7.36
N ALA A 100 7.54 3.54 -7.61
CA ALA A 100 6.74 4.35 -6.69
C ALA A 100 6.48 3.64 -5.36
N PHE A 101 6.19 2.34 -5.39
CA PHE A 101 6.00 1.54 -4.19
C PHE A 101 7.26 1.49 -3.34
N GLU A 102 8.41 1.21 -3.95
CA GLU A 102 9.70 1.17 -3.25
C GLU A 102 10.09 2.54 -2.68
N GLN A 103 9.79 3.62 -3.39
CA GLN A 103 9.96 4.98 -2.86
C GLN A 103 9.06 5.21 -1.63
N ALA A 104 7.77 4.92 -1.73
CA ALA A 104 6.82 5.11 -0.65
C ALA A 104 7.20 4.28 0.60
N LYS A 105 7.72 3.06 0.40
CA LYS A 105 8.23 2.22 1.47
C LYS A 105 9.40 2.88 2.20
N ARG A 106 10.40 3.37 1.48
CA ARG A 106 11.56 4.08 2.06
C ARG A 106 11.14 5.33 2.83
N GLU A 107 10.24 6.13 2.27
CA GLU A 107 9.71 7.34 2.91
C GLU A 107 8.94 7.02 4.19
N ARG A 108 8.13 5.95 4.16
CA ARG A 108 7.42 5.46 5.33
C ARG A 108 8.36 5.00 6.43
N GLU A 109 9.37 4.20 6.09
CA GLU A 109 10.39 3.72 7.04
C GLU A 109 11.15 4.88 7.68
N ALA A 110 11.58 5.86 6.88
CA ALA A 110 12.24 7.07 7.38
C ALA A 110 11.33 7.90 8.31
N THR A 111 10.05 8.01 7.99
CA THR A 111 9.07 8.72 8.82
C THR A 111 8.85 8.01 10.15
N ILE A 112 8.71 6.68 10.14
CA ILE A 112 8.56 5.88 11.35
C ILE A 112 9.81 6.02 12.22
N ALA A 113 11.00 5.92 11.64
CA ALA A 113 12.25 6.06 12.39
C ALA A 113 12.35 7.44 13.07
N ARG A 114 12.00 8.52 12.36
CA ARG A 114 11.96 9.87 12.91
C ARG A 114 10.95 9.99 14.05
N GLN A 115 9.70 9.57 13.83
CA GLN A 115 8.64 9.64 14.84
C GLN A 115 8.97 8.84 16.10
N GLN A 116 9.56 7.65 15.94
CA GLN A 116 10.00 6.85 17.08
C GLN A 116 11.13 7.52 17.87
N ALA A 117 12.08 8.18 17.18
CA ALA A 117 13.15 8.91 17.84
C ALA A 117 12.60 10.13 18.61
N GLU A 118 11.72 10.91 17.98
CA GLU A 118 11.05 12.06 18.60
C GLU A 118 10.22 11.62 19.81
N HIS A 119 9.43 10.56 19.67
CA HIS A 119 8.61 10.05 20.77
C HIS A 119 9.44 9.56 21.95
N ARG A 120 10.52 8.82 21.71
CA ARG A 120 11.42 8.38 22.79
C ARG A 120 12.05 9.57 23.53
N ALA A 121 12.52 10.58 22.78
CA ALA A 121 13.10 11.78 23.38
C ALA A 121 12.07 12.56 24.21
N GLU A 122 10.83 12.64 23.74
CA GLU A 122 9.74 13.29 24.47
C GLU A 122 9.36 12.53 25.74
N VAL A 123 9.24 11.21 25.67
CA VAL A 123 8.98 10.38 26.86
C VAL A 123 10.08 10.58 27.90
N GLU A 124 11.34 10.50 27.50
CA GLU A 124 12.47 10.69 28.42
C GLU A 124 12.49 12.10 29.04
N ARG A 125 12.09 13.11 28.28
CA ARG A 125 11.93 14.49 28.77
C ARG A 125 10.83 14.57 29.82
N LEU A 126 9.64 14.04 29.52
CA LEU A 126 8.50 14.05 30.41
C LEU A 126 8.77 13.24 31.68
N GLU A 127 9.46 12.12 31.60
CA GLU A 127 9.86 11.32 32.76
C GLU A 127 10.77 12.11 33.71
N ARG A 128 11.75 12.86 33.17
CA ARG A 128 12.61 13.74 33.99
C ARG A 128 11.84 14.88 34.63
N GLU A 129 11.00 15.56 33.84
CA GLU A 129 10.17 16.68 34.33
C GLU A 129 9.22 16.20 35.44
N HIS A 130 8.58 15.05 35.23
CA HIS A 130 7.72 14.42 36.22
C HIS A 130 8.49 14.01 37.48
N ALA A 131 9.66 13.38 37.34
CA ALA A 131 10.47 13.00 38.50
C ALA A 131 10.87 14.22 39.34
N ALA A 132 11.28 15.32 38.70
CA ALA A 132 11.61 16.57 39.38
C ALA A 132 10.38 17.20 40.05
N ALA A 133 9.23 17.23 39.38
CA ALA A 133 7.99 17.73 39.95
C ALA A 133 7.52 16.90 41.16
N MET A 134 7.65 15.58 41.09
CA MET A 134 7.32 14.67 42.19
C MET A 134 8.24 14.86 43.39
N GLU A 135 9.54 15.11 43.16
CA GLU A 135 10.46 15.38 44.25
C GLU A 135 10.14 16.72 44.94
N GLN A 136 9.87 17.76 44.16
CA GLN A 136 9.44 19.06 44.69
C GLN A 136 8.14 18.92 45.49
N TRP A 137 7.15 18.22 44.93
CA TRP A 137 5.87 17.98 45.60
C TRP A 137 6.06 17.24 46.92
N ARG A 138 6.88 16.18 46.96
CA ARG A 138 7.19 15.46 48.21
C ARG A 138 7.83 16.38 49.25
N ALA A 139 8.77 17.24 48.82
CA ALA A 139 9.41 18.20 49.71
C ALA A 139 8.41 19.23 50.27
N ASP A 140 7.53 19.77 49.43
CA ASP A 140 6.49 20.71 49.86
C ASP A 140 5.46 20.06 50.79
N VAL A 141 5.08 18.81 50.54
CA VAL A 141 4.21 18.02 51.44
C VAL A 141 4.87 17.82 52.80
N ALA A 142 6.14 17.37 52.83
CA ALA A 142 6.87 17.18 54.08
C ALA A 142 7.03 18.49 54.88
N ALA A 143 7.26 19.62 54.20
CA ALA A 143 7.34 20.93 54.84
C ALA A 143 5.98 21.36 55.43
N CYS A 144 4.89 21.15 54.69
CA CYS A 144 3.52 21.42 55.15
C CYS A 144 3.17 20.57 56.38
N GLU A 145 3.45 19.26 56.35
CA GLU A 145 3.24 18.36 57.48
C GLU A 145 4.09 18.74 58.70
N GLY A 146 5.29 19.28 58.47
CA GLY A 146 6.17 19.87 59.49
C GLY A 146 5.67 21.21 60.07
N GLY A 147 4.55 21.74 59.57
CA GLY A 147 3.92 22.96 60.07
C GLY A 147 4.20 24.23 59.28
N ASP A 148 5.00 24.17 58.19
CA ASP A 148 5.16 25.29 57.27
C ASP A 148 3.93 25.41 56.36
N ARG A 149 2.92 26.11 56.87
CA ARG A 149 1.66 26.32 56.16
C ARG A 149 1.81 27.07 54.82
N SER A 150 2.93 27.77 54.60
CA SER A 150 3.17 28.47 53.33
C SER A 150 3.49 27.52 52.16
N ARG A 151 3.83 26.26 52.47
CA ARG A 151 4.18 25.20 51.53
C ARG A 151 3.05 24.20 51.26
N CYS A 152 1.93 24.32 51.96
CA CYS A 152 0.78 23.46 51.74
C CYS A 152 0.15 23.74 50.36
N ALA A 153 -0.26 22.70 49.65
CA ALA A 153 -0.95 22.84 48.37
C ALA A 153 -2.23 23.69 48.55
N SER A 154 -2.28 24.85 47.88
CA SER A 154 -3.47 25.70 47.84
C SER A 154 -4.43 25.22 46.74
N PRO A 155 -5.75 25.16 47.02
CA PRO A 155 -6.73 24.65 46.07
C PRO A 155 -6.88 25.48 44.78
N ASP A 156 -6.30 26.69 44.73
CA ASP A 156 -6.41 27.61 43.59
C ASP A 156 -5.25 27.52 42.58
N THR A 157 -4.45 26.45 42.61
CA THR A 157 -3.39 26.24 41.59
C THR A 157 -4.01 25.45 40.42
N PRO A 158 -4.28 26.06 39.25
CA PRO A 158 -4.85 25.33 38.12
C PRO A 158 -3.85 24.30 37.59
N ASN A 159 -4.35 23.08 37.34
CA ASN A 159 -3.64 21.99 36.65
C ASN A 159 -3.16 22.40 35.26
#